data_AF-A0A1F4QR40-F1
#
_entry.id   AF-A0A1F4QR40-F1
#
_cell.length_a   1.000
_cell.length_b   1.000
_cell.length_c   1.000
_cell.angle_alpha   90.00
_cell.angle_beta   90.00
_cell.angle_gamma   90.00
#
_symmetry.space_group_name_H-M   'P 1'
#
loop_
_entity.id
_entity.type
_entity.pdbx_description
1 polymer ?
#
loop_
_entity_poly.entity_id
_entity_poly.type
_entity_poly.pdbx_seq_one_letter_code
_entity_poly.pdbx_strand_id
1 'polypeptide(L)'
;MCLRDLLEWADKYIECGDRKKMEADGYLFPPIHPGISPDDDWYRFERWMKGLPVRMKLKDRFPSDYNPIKPEDLNDEKLMPELQKLIDHLDKLGMGLSFVNDVPPRLIYWHLYEILEEEFELLTEGGWHLDGCSGYCPGCFQRPWCESGTSCCWSEDEKAGEMVLIDSVKEFVSASPVSLSVLQKCQAEEDKEFEEFEKRLKDTAPDDGDELPF
;
A
#
# COMPACT_ATOMS: atom_id res chain seq x y z
N MET A 1 9.89 4.83 -19.81
CA MET A 1 11.26 4.26 -19.81
C MET A 1 11.48 3.55 -21.12
N CYS A 2 12.56 3.84 -21.86
CA CYS A 2 12.85 3.14 -23.11
C CYS A 2 13.96 2.10 -22.91
N LEU A 3 13.87 0.96 -23.62
CA LEU A 3 14.83 -0.13 -23.52
C LEU A 3 16.28 0.31 -23.83
N ARG A 4 16.44 1.33 -24.68
CA ARG A 4 17.75 1.86 -25.06
C ARG A 4 18.48 2.47 -23.85
N ASP A 5 17.80 3.27 -23.05
CA ASP A 5 18.41 3.90 -21.87
C ASP A 5 18.90 2.84 -20.87
N LEU A 6 18.12 1.77 -20.68
CA LEU A 6 18.50 0.66 -19.81
C LEU A 6 19.72 -0.12 -20.34
N LEU A 7 19.81 -0.32 -21.65
CA LEU A 7 20.96 -0.97 -22.27
C LEU A 7 22.23 -0.11 -22.16
N GLU A 8 22.12 1.20 -22.41
CA GLU A 8 23.24 2.13 -22.25
C GLU A 8 23.77 2.13 -20.81
N TRP A 9 22.88 2.11 -19.82
CA TRP A 9 23.24 1.96 -18.41
C TRP A 9 23.92 0.62 -18.11
N ALA A 10 23.39 -0.49 -18.65
CA ALA A 10 23.95 -1.82 -18.45
C ALA A 10 25.36 -1.93 -19.05
N ASP A 11 25.56 -1.46 -20.29
CA ASP A 11 26.85 -1.45 -20.98
C ASP A 11 27.87 -0.62 -20.20
N LYS A 12 27.48 0.57 -19.73
CA LYS A 12 28.34 1.44 -18.92
C LYS A 12 28.69 0.81 -17.57
N TYR A 13 27.75 0.13 -16.92
CA TYR A 13 28.02 -0.59 -15.67
C TYR A 13 28.97 -1.77 -15.90
N ILE A 14 28.84 -2.51 -17.00
CA ILE A 14 29.77 -3.58 -17.38
C ILE A 14 31.18 -3.02 -17.62
N GLU A 15 31.29 -1.86 -18.26
CA GLU A 15 32.59 -1.20 -18.51
C GLU A 15 33.27 -0.74 -17.21
N CYS A 16 32.52 -0.09 -16.32
CA CYS A 16 33.08 0.60 -15.15
C CYS A 16 33.16 -0.29 -13.90
N GLY A 17 32.22 -1.23 -13.78
CA GLY A 17 32.07 -2.20 -12.69
C GLY A 17 31.80 -1.60 -11.30
N ASP A 18 31.49 -0.31 -11.22
CA ASP A 18 31.45 0.43 -9.96
C ASP A 18 30.45 1.61 -10.02
N ARG A 19 29.55 1.64 -9.03
CA ARG A 19 28.54 2.70 -8.84
C ARG A 19 29.15 4.10 -8.75
N LYS A 20 30.20 4.29 -7.94
CA LYS A 20 30.78 5.62 -7.69
C LYS A 20 31.37 6.23 -8.96
N LYS A 21 31.97 5.40 -9.83
CA LYS A 21 32.45 5.85 -11.14
C LYS A 21 31.30 6.29 -12.05
N MET A 22 30.21 5.53 -12.09
CA MET A 22 29.03 5.90 -12.87
C MET A 22 28.38 7.20 -12.36
N GLU A 23 28.24 7.35 -11.05
CA GLU A 23 27.72 8.58 -10.44
C GLU A 23 28.61 9.80 -10.77
N ALA A 24 29.93 9.64 -10.77
CA ALA A 24 30.88 10.68 -11.17
C ALA A 24 30.73 11.09 -12.65
N ASP A 25 30.29 10.17 -13.51
CA ASP A 25 29.99 10.40 -14.93
C ASP A 25 28.55 10.93 -15.15
N GLY A 26 27.79 11.22 -14.07
CA GLY A 26 26.44 11.78 -14.13
C GLY A 26 25.30 10.74 -14.15
N TYR A 27 25.61 9.45 -14.02
CA TYR A 27 24.64 8.36 -13.93
C TYR A 27 24.15 8.23 -12.48
N LEU A 28 23.19 9.06 -12.10
CA LEU A 28 22.72 9.13 -10.69
C LEU A 28 21.57 8.17 -10.38
N PHE A 29 20.66 7.95 -11.32
CA PHE A 29 19.43 7.18 -11.12
C PHE A 29 19.30 6.06 -12.15
N PRO A 30 19.57 4.80 -11.76
CA PRO A 30 19.38 3.68 -12.67
C PRO A 30 17.94 3.60 -13.19
N PRO A 31 17.74 3.36 -14.49
CA PRO A 31 16.43 3.38 -15.10
C PRO A 31 15.71 2.04 -14.92
N ILE A 32 15.86 1.35 -13.79
CA ILE A 32 15.12 0.11 -13.52
C ILE A 32 13.77 0.38 -12.90
N HIS A 33 13.68 1.39 -12.03
CA HIS A 33 12.41 1.84 -11.47
C HIS A 33 12.58 3.19 -10.76
N PRO A 34 12.86 4.28 -11.49
CA PRO A 34 13.20 5.57 -10.89
C PRO A 34 12.09 6.05 -9.95
N GLY A 35 12.45 6.44 -8.73
CA GLY A 35 11.59 7.30 -7.91
C GLY A 35 11.25 6.82 -6.49
N ILE A 36 11.88 5.76 -5.97
CA ILE A 36 11.82 5.46 -4.53
C ILE A 36 12.97 6.19 -3.84
N SER A 37 14.20 5.82 -4.18
CA SER A 37 15.42 6.49 -3.75
C SER A 37 16.57 6.11 -4.69
N PRO A 38 17.60 6.97 -4.88
CA PRO A 38 18.78 6.61 -5.66
C PRO A 38 19.42 5.30 -5.16
N ASP A 39 19.44 5.06 -3.86
CA ASP A 39 20.07 3.88 -3.26
C ASP A 39 19.32 2.58 -3.58
N ASP A 40 17.98 2.60 -3.50
CA ASP A 40 17.16 1.43 -3.84
C ASP A 40 17.13 1.15 -5.34
N ASP A 41 17.20 2.20 -6.16
CA ASP A 41 17.31 2.07 -7.61
C ASP A 41 18.65 1.42 -7.98
N TRP A 42 19.75 1.85 -7.35
CA TRP A 42 21.07 1.23 -7.49
C TRP A 42 21.08 -0.22 -7.02
N TYR A 43 20.55 -0.51 -5.85
CA TYR A 43 20.54 -1.88 -5.33
C TYR A 43 19.80 -2.86 -6.22
N ARG A 44 18.60 -2.50 -6.68
CA ARG A 44 17.83 -3.33 -7.60
C ARG A 44 18.56 -3.48 -8.93
N PHE A 45 19.20 -2.42 -9.41
CA PHE A 45 20.02 -2.49 -10.62
C PHE A 45 21.23 -3.41 -10.49
N GLU A 46 22.00 -3.33 -9.42
CA GLU A 46 23.13 -4.24 -9.22
C GLU A 46 22.69 -5.70 -9.06
N ARG A 47 21.56 -5.95 -8.39
CA ARG A 47 20.98 -7.30 -8.29
C ARG A 47 20.56 -7.82 -9.66
N TRP A 48 19.87 -6.99 -10.44
CA TRP A 48 19.47 -7.34 -11.80
C TRP A 48 20.67 -7.66 -12.69
N MET A 49 21.73 -6.84 -12.65
CA MET A 49 22.98 -7.08 -13.38
C MET A 49 23.67 -8.40 -12.98
N LYS A 50 23.43 -8.89 -11.76
CA LYS A 50 23.93 -10.18 -11.24
C LYS A 50 22.97 -11.34 -11.50
N GLY A 51 21.83 -11.12 -12.17
CA GLY A 51 20.78 -12.12 -12.38
C GLY A 51 20.03 -12.52 -11.11
N LEU A 52 20.09 -11.69 -10.06
CA LEU A 52 19.40 -11.91 -8.79
C LEU A 52 17.98 -11.32 -8.84
N PRO A 53 17.02 -11.88 -8.08
CA PRO A 53 15.67 -11.35 -8.04
C PRO A 53 15.66 -9.94 -7.43
N VAL A 54 14.88 -9.04 -8.04
CA VAL A 54 14.61 -7.66 -7.54
C VAL A 54 13.30 -7.57 -6.77
N ARG A 55 12.46 -8.60 -6.87
CA ARG A 55 11.22 -8.78 -6.12
C ARG A 55 11.22 -10.15 -5.45
N MET A 56 10.61 -10.26 -4.28
CA MET A 56 10.44 -11.53 -3.56
C MET A 56 9.14 -11.53 -2.76
N LYS A 57 8.61 -12.72 -2.52
CA LYS A 57 7.50 -12.88 -1.58
C LYS A 57 7.96 -12.65 -0.15
N LEU A 58 7.10 -12.09 0.71
CA LEU A 58 7.45 -11.89 2.12
C LEU A 58 7.75 -13.21 2.83
N LYS A 59 7.01 -14.27 2.54
CA LYS A 59 7.25 -15.60 3.13
C LYS A 59 8.67 -16.12 2.84
N ASP A 60 9.21 -15.81 1.66
CA ASP A 60 10.53 -16.31 1.24
C ASP A 60 11.67 -15.57 1.97
N ARG A 61 11.35 -14.51 2.70
CA ARG A 61 12.28 -13.75 3.55
C ARG A 61 12.23 -14.19 5.01
N PHE A 62 11.28 -15.05 5.39
CA PHE A 62 11.21 -15.58 6.75
C PHE A 62 12.26 -16.67 6.99
N PRO A 63 12.59 -16.95 8.27
CA PRO A 63 13.40 -18.12 8.62
C PRO A 63 12.80 -19.41 8.03
N SER A 64 13.64 -20.30 7.52
CA SER A 64 13.20 -21.52 6.83
C SER A 64 12.45 -22.52 7.71
N ASP A 65 12.54 -22.38 9.03
CA ASP A 65 11.84 -23.15 10.04
C ASP A 65 10.51 -22.52 10.49
N TYR A 66 10.21 -21.30 10.04
CA TYR A 66 8.94 -20.64 10.33
C TYR A 66 7.94 -20.83 9.19
N ASN A 67 6.83 -21.50 9.50
CA ASN A 67 5.70 -21.66 8.59
C ASN A 67 4.41 -21.25 9.31
N PRO A 68 3.84 -20.08 8.99
CA PRO A 68 2.61 -19.59 9.61
C PRO A 68 1.46 -20.61 9.47
N ILE A 69 0.65 -20.71 10.52
CA ILE A 69 -0.53 -21.59 10.53
C ILE A 69 -1.58 -21.02 9.57
N LYS A 70 -2.22 -21.87 8.76
CA LYS A 70 -3.30 -21.43 7.89
C LYS A 70 -4.45 -20.81 8.70
N PRO A 71 -5.09 -19.73 8.23
CA PRO A 71 -6.18 -19.09 8.97
C PRO A 71 -7.29 -20.07 9.38
N GLU A 72 -7.64 -21.04 8.53
CA GLU A 72 -8.69 -22.03 8.75
C GLU A 72 -8.33 -23.07 9.83
N ASP A 73 -7.03 -23.34 10.02
CA ASP A 73 -6.50 -24.30 10.98
C ASP A 73 -6.15 -23.66 12.34
N LEU A 74 -6.22 -22.33 12.42
CA LEU A 74 -5.82 -21.56 13.60
C LEU A 74 -7.01 -21.32 14.53
N ASN A 75 -6.91 -21.85 15.76
CA ASN A 75 -7.92 -21.67 16.80
C ASN A 75 -7.67 -20.41 17.66
N ASP A 76 -8.67 -20.02 18.45
CA ASP A 76 -8.63 -18.81 19.27
C ASP A 76 -7.50 -18.81 20.31
N GLU A 77 -7.20 -19.97 20.91
CA GLU A 77 -6.12 -20.11 21.90
C GLU A 77 -4.73 -19.81 21.31
N LYS A 78 -4.54 -20.13 20.03
CA LYS A 78 -3.27 -19.95 19.32
C LYS A 78 -3.20 -18.65 18.51
N LEU A 79 -4.35 -17.99 18.29
CA LEU A 79 -4.44 -16.81 17.43
C LEU A 79 -3.46 -15.72 17.83
N MET A 80 -3.54 -15.24 19.08
CA MET A 80 -2.71 -14.13 19.55
C MET A 80 -1.21 -14.49 19.58
N PRO A 81 -0.78 -15.67 20.10
CA PRO A 81 0.61 -16.07 20.01
C PRO A 81 1.15 -16.16 18.58
N GLU A 82 0.35 -16.69 17.64
CA GLU A 82 0.78 -16.85 16.25
C GLU A 82 0.82 -15.51 15.51
N LEU A 83 -0.16 -14.64 15.75
CA LEU A 83 -0.15 -13.27 15.25
C LEU A 83 1.08 -12.50 15.74
N GLN A 84 1.43 -12.60 17.03
CA GLN A 84 2.61 -11.90 17.55
C GLN A 84 3.90 -12.39 16.88
N LYS A 85 4.07 -13.69 16.66
CA LYS A 85 5.23 -14.22 15.93
C LYS A 85 5.31 -13.64 14.53
N LEU A 86 4.18 -13.59 13.82
CA LEU A 86 4.12 -13.05 12.46
C LEU A 86 4.54 -11.58 12.44
N ILE A 87 4.03 -10.78 13.39
CA ILE A 87 4.41 -9.37 13.57
C ILE A 87 5.91 -9.25 13.85
N ASP A 88 6.46 -10.04 14.78
CA ASP A 88 7.88 -10.00 15.12
C ASP A 88 8.79 -10.38 13.93
N HIS A 89 8.33 -11.28 13.06
CA HIS A 89 9.06 -11.62 11.84
C HIS A 89 9.01 -10.50 10.81
N LEU A 90 7.86 -9.85 10.65
CA LEU A 90 7.69 -8.69 9.77
C LEU A 90 8.54 -7.49 10.25
N ASP A 91 8.55 -7.19 11.55
CA ASP A 91 9.35 -6.12 12.15
C ASP A 91 10.86 -6.34 11.91
N LYS A 92 11.35 -7.57 12.07
CA LYS A 92 12.75 -7.93 11.76
C LYS A 92 13.12 -7.76 10.28
N LEU A 93 12.14 -7.77 9.38
CA LEU A 93 12.33 -7.47 7.96
C LEU A 93 12.24 -5.96 7.65
N GLY A 94 12.04 -5.12 8.67
CA GLY A 94 11.81 -3.68 8.53
C GLY A 94 10.38 -3.34 8.10
N MET A 95 9.41 -4.23 8.29
CA MET A 95 8.01 -3.97 7.92
C MET A 95 7.26 -3.39 9.12
N GLY A 96 6.77 -2.16 8.99
CA GLY A 96 5.85 -1.54 9.94
C GLY A 96 4.40 -1.97 9.66
N LEU A 97 3.57 -1.98 10.70
CA LEU A 97 2.13 -2.24 10.58
C LEU A 97 1.35 -1.00 11.02
N SER A 98 0.32 -0.63 10.27
CA SER A 98 -0.49 0.57 10.54
C SER A 98 -1.97 0.31 10.32
N PHE A 99 -2.48 -0.74 10.95
CA PHE A 99 -3.90 -1.05 10.93
C PHE A 99 -4.70 -0.14 11.86
N VAL A 100 -5.97 0.04 11.54
CA VAL A 100 -6.92 0.76 12.38
C VAL A 100 -7.09 0.04 13.71
N ASN A 101 -7.28 0.81 14.79
CA ASN A 101 -7.58 0.25 16.11
C ASN A 101 -8.89 -0.55 16.08
N ASP A 102 -9.04 -1.47 17.03
CA ASP A 102 -10.26 -2.28 17.23
C ASP A 102 -10.62 -3.27 16.10
N VAL A 103 -9.81 -3.36 15.04
CA VAL A 103 -9.95 -4.42 14.04
C VAL A 103 -9.70 -5.77 14.73
N PRO A 104 -10.62 -6.76 14.59
CA PRO A 104 -10.47 -8.07 15.17
C PRO A 104 -9.11 -8.73 14.81
N PRO A 105 -8.36 -9.26 15.79
CA PRO A 105 -7.07 -9.91 15.54
C PRO A 105 -7.12 -11.05 14.52
N ARG A 106 -8.27 -11.72 14.40
CA ARG A 106 -8.53 -12.76 13.40
C ARG A 106 -8.41 -12.21 11.98
N LEU A 107 -9.00 -11.04 11.72
CA LEU A 107 -8.94 -10.38 10.41
C LEU A 107 -7.54 -9.85 10.11
N ILE A 108 -6.87 -9.26 11.11
CA ILE A 108 -5.47 -8.84 10.98
C ILE A 108 -4.60 -10.03 10.59
N TYR A 109 -4.74 -11.16 11.29
CA TYR A 109 -3.98 -12.37 10.99
C TYR A 109 -4.25 -12.88 9.58
N TRP A 110 -5.52 -12.91 9.16
CA TRP A 110 -5.90 -13.40 7.84
C TRP A 110 -5.30 -12.53 6.74
N HIS A 111 -5.43 -11.21 6.84
CA HIS A 111 -4.84 -10.27 5.90
C HIS A 111 -3.31 -10.41 5.85
N LEU A 112 -2.66 -10.47 7.02
CA LEU A 112 -1.22 -10.69 7.10
C LEU A 112 -0.80 -12.06 6.55
N TYR A 113 -1.65 -13.08 6.58
CA TYR A 113 -1.34 -14.38 5.99
C TYR A 113 -1.40 -14.31 4.45
N GLU A 114 -2.41 -13.64 3.90
CA GLU A 114 -2.58 -13.46 2.45
C GLU A 114 -1.41 -12.67 1.85
N ILE A 115 -1.00 -11.60 2.52
CA ILE A 115 0.08 -10.72 2.03
C ILE A 115 1.44 -11.42 1.97
N LEU A 116 1.61 -12.55 2.67
CA LEU A 116 2.85 -13.33 2.62
C LEU A 116 3.17 -13.89 1.23
N GLU A 117 2.12 -14.09 0.42
CA GLU A 117 2.24 -14.59 -0.95
C GLU A 117 2.45 -13.46 -1.97
N GLU A 118 2.32 -12.20 -1.58
CA GLU A 118 2.55 -11.05 -2.45
C GLU A 118 4.04 -10.77 -2.67
N GLU A 119 4.38 -10.33 -3.88
CA GLU A 119 5.76 -9.99 -4.26
C GLU A 119 6.05 -8.51 -4.06
N PHE A 120 7.00 -8.22 -3.18
CA PHE A 120 7.47 -6.87 -2.89
C PHE A 120 8.79 -6.57 -3.56
N GLU A 121 8.97 -5.30 -3.91
CA GLU A 121 10.27 -4.75 -4.33
C GLU A 121 11.27 -4.82 -3.16
N LEU A 122 12.48 -5.31 -3.45
CA LEU A 122 13.55 -5.36 -2.45
C LEU A 122 14.21 -3.99 -2.31
N LEU A 123 14.29 -3.51 -1.08
CA LEU A 123 14.93 -2.25 -0.71
C LEU A 123 16.24 -2.50 0.05
N THR A 124 17.17 -1.56 -0.02
CA THR A 124 18.41 -1.57 0.77
C THR A 124 18.20 -1.16 2.20
N GLU A 125 17.47 -0.07 2.36
CA GLU A 125 17.21 0.62 3.60
C GLU A 125 15.77 1.14 3.57
N GLY A 126 15.24 1.49 4.74
CA GLY A 126 13.83 1.84 4.89
C GLY A 126 12.94 0.63 5.12
N GLY A 127 11.67 0.90 5.32
CA GLY A 127 10.68 -0.09 5.70
C GLY A 127 9.37 0.13 4.97
N TRP A 128 8.72 -0.95 4.59
CA TRP A 128 7.35 -0.88 4.09
C TRP A 128 6.40 -0.78 5.27
N HIS A 129 5.37 0.04 5.13
CA HIS A 129 4.24 0.02 6.04
C HIS A 129 3.12 -0.78 5.41
N LEU A 130 2.64 -1.81 6.11
CA LEU A 130 1.42 -2.51 5.76
C LEU A 130 0.29 -1.82 6.52
N ASP A 131 -0.47 -1.00 5.82
CA ASP A 131 -1.63 -0.30 6.36
C ASP A 131 -2.95 -1.02 6.05
N GLY A 132 -2.93 -2.02 5.17
CA GLY A 132 -4.09 -2.81 4.77
C GLY A 132 -5.15 -2.00 4.00
N CYS A 133 -4.78 -0.85 3.43
CA CYS A 133 -5.68 0.05 2.72
C CYS A 133 -5.29 0.17 1.24
N SER A 134 -6.13 -0.33 0.33
CA SER A 134 -5.93 -0.18 -1.12
C SER A 134 -6.55 1.09 -1.70
N GLY A 135 -7.24 1.89 -0.87
CA GLY A 135 -8.11 2.99 -1.32
C GLY A 135 -9.49 2.54 -1.83
N TYR A 136 -9.78 1.23 -1.87
CA TYR A 136 -11.08 0.69 -2.27
C TYR A 136 -11.83 0.10 -1.07
N CYS A 137 -12.76 0.88 -0.50
CA CYS A 137 -13.45 0.50 0.74
C CYS A 137 -14.28 -0.78 0.64
N PRO A 138 -15.06 -1.05 -0.43
CA PRO A 138 -15.89 -2.26 -0.49
C PRO A 138 -15.11 -3.58 -0.41
N GLY A 139 -13.82 -3.56 -0.76
CA GLY A 139 -12.91 -4.71 -0.63
C GLY A 139 -12.03 -4.69 0.63
N CYS A 140 -12.16 -3.68 1.49
CA CYS A 140 -11.26 -3.46 2.62
C CYS A 140 -11.73 -4.19 3.88
N PHE A 141 -10.89 -5.03 4.47
CA PHE A 141 -11.20 -5.75 5.71
C PHE A 141 -11.33 -4.82 6.94
N GLN A 142 -10.80 -3.60 6.86
CA GLN A 142 -10.84 -2.60 7.93
C GLN A 142 -12.03 -1.65 7.79
N ARG A 143 -12.82 -1.76 6.71
CA ARG A 143 -13.86 -0.80 6.35
C ARG A 143 -14.78 -0.42 7.53
N PRO A 144 -15.31 -1.35 8.35
CA PRO A 144 -16.21 -0.97 9.45
C PRO A 144 -15.56 -0.15 10.57
N TRP A 145 -14.24 -0.19 10.67
CA TRP A 145 -13.47 0.47 11.73
C TRP A 145 -12.74 1.72 11.23
N CYS A 146 -12.57 1.85 9.93
CA CYS A 146 -11.87 2.98 9.29
C CYS A 146 -12.81 4.17 9.06
N GLU A 147 -12.36 5.38 9.41
CA GLU A 147 -13.12 6.64 9.24
C GLU A 147 -13.68 6.78 7.82
N SER A 148 -12.80 6.76 6.79
CA SER A 148 -13.21 6.82 5.38
C SER A 148 -14.12 5.66 4.99
N GLY A 149 -13.89 4.46 5.54
CA GLY A 149 -14.74 3.30 5.30
C GLY A 149 -16.18 3.47 5.80
N THR A 150 -16.34 4.28 6.85
CA THR A 150 -17.61 4.59 7.52
C THR A 150 -18.23 5.93 7.11
N SER A 151 -17.55 6.75 6.31
CA SER A 151 -18.06 8.03 5.80
C SER A 151 -18.29 8.04 4.29
N CYS A 152 -17.51 7.28 3.50
CA CYS A 152 -17.60 7.29 2.05
C CYS A 152 -18.68 6.32 1.53
N CYS A 153 -19.63 6.85 0.76
CA CYS A 153 -20.65 6.06 0.08
C CYS A 153 -20.15 5.60 -1.30
N TRP A 154 -20.08 4.29 -1.53
CA TRP A 154 -19.67 3.72 -2.81
C TRP A 154 -20.87 3.27 -3.63
N SER A 155 -20.72 3.23 -4.96
CA SER A 155 -21.77 2.80 -5.88
C SER A 155 -22.25 1.36 -5.61
N GLU A 156 -21.35 0.55 -5.09
CA GLU A 156 -21.55 -0.83 -4.68
C GLU A 156 -22.50 -0.93 -3.48
N ASP A 157 -22.42 0.03 -2.55
CA ASP A 157 -23.33 0.09 -1.39
C ASP A 157 -24.75 0.43 -1.83
N GLU A 158 -24.89 1.37 -2.76
CA GLU A 158 -26.19 1.75 -3.30
C GLU A 158 -26.86 0.59 -4.05
N LYS A 159 -26.08 -0.17 -4.82
CA LYS A 159 -26.56 -1.38 -5.51
C LYS A 159 -26.96 -2.48 -4.53
N ALA A 160 -26.21 -2.64 -3.44
CA ALA A 160 -26.49 -3.63 -2.41
C ALA A 160 -27.66 -3.21 -1.49
N GLY A 161 -27.93 -1.90 -1.38
CA GLY A 161 -28.91 -1.34 -0.43
C GLY A 161 -28.39 -1.23 1.01
N GLU A 162 -27.11 -1.52 1.24
CA GLU A 162 -26.41 -1.50 2.52
C GLU A 162 -24.90 -1.38 2.31
N MET A 163 -24.12 -1.12 3.37
CA MET A 163 -22.66 -1.11 3.29
C MET A 163 -22.15 -2.49 2.82
N VAL A 164 -21.38 -2.50 1.74
CA VAL A 164 -20.73 -3.72 1.25
C VAL A 164 -19.57 -4.08 2.16
N LEU A 165 -19.62 -5.32 2.66
CA LEU A 165 -18.59 -5.94 3.47
C LEU A 165 -18.09 -7.21 2.77
N ILE A 166 -16.79 -7.47 2.84
CA ILE A 166 -16.23 -8.75 2.40
C ILE A 166 -16.65 -9.88 3.34
N ASP A 167 -16.65 -11.11 2.86
CA ASP A 167 -17.21 -12.25 3.60
C ASP A 167 -16.51 -12.50 4.95
N SER A 168 -15.19 -12.32 5.01
CA SER A 168 -14.44 -12.45 6.27
C SER A 168 -14.90 -11.45 7.34
N VAL A 169 -15.32 -10.24 6.94
CA VAL A 169 -15.79 -9.19 7.86
C VAL A 169 -17.22 -9.46 8.37
N LYS A 170 -18.05 -10.14 7.57
CA LYS A 170 -19.46 -10.42 7.92
C LYS A 170 -19.62 -11.29 9.17
N GLU A 171 -18.58 -12.01 9.58
CA GLU A 171 -18.57 -12.77 10.84
C GLU A 171 -18.54 -11.87 12.08
N PHE A 172 -18.04 -10.64 11.94
CA PHE A 172 -17.82 -9.71 13.06
C PHE A 172 -18.81 -8.56 13.08
N VAL A 173 -19.27 -8.13 11.90
CA VAL A 173 -20.14 -6.98 11.73
C VAL A 173 -21.22 -7.31 10.70
N SER A 174 -22.44 -6.81 10.92
CA SER A 174 -23.52 -6.90 9.94
C SER A 174 -23.85 -5.52 9.39
N ALA A 175 -23.97 -5.44 8.07
CA ALA A 175 -24.52 -4.27 7.42
C ALA A 175 -26.04 -4.27 7.52
N SER A 176 -26.63 -3.10 7.33
CA SER A 176 -28.08 -2.94 7.21
C SER A 176 -28.41 -1.74 6.34
N PRO A 177 -29.66 -1.56 5.88
CA PRO A 177 -30.05 -0.35 5.14
C PRO A 177 -29.77 0.97 5.90
N VAL A 178 -29.70 0.92 7.23
CA VAL A 178 -29.31 2.07 8.05
C VAL A 178 -27.86 2.46 7.79
N SER A 179 -26.95 1.51 7.59
CA SER A 179 -25.55 1.80 7.25
C SER A 179 -25.43 2.60 5.95
N LEU A 180 -26.19 2.24 4.91
CA LEU A 180 -26.22 3.02 3.66
C LEU A 180 -26.75 4.44 3.88
N SER A 181 -27.81 4.58 4.68
CA SER A 181 -28.37 5.91 5.00
C SER A 181 -27.36 6.80 5.73
N VAL A 182 -26.52 6.22 6.59
CA VAL A 182 -25.42 6.94 7.25
C VAL A 182 -24.35 7.36 6.23
N LEU A 183 -23.89 6.43 5.38
CA LEU A 183 -22.88 6.72 4.36
C LEU A 183 -23.34 7.83 3.39
N GLN A 184 -24.59 7.75 2.91
CA GLN A 184 -25.16 8.77 2.03
C GLN A 184 -25.22 10.14 2.69
N LYS A 185 -25.54 10.17 3.99
CA LYS A 185 -25.56 11.43 4.74
C LYS A 185 -24.16 12.01 4.89
N CYS A 186 -23.17 11.19 5.26
CA CYS A 186 -21.78 11.63 5.38
C CYS A 186 -21.24 12.15 4.06
N GLN A 187 -21.45 11.43 2.95
CA GLN A 187 -21.05 11.86 1.61
C GLN A 187 -21.68 13.21 1.23
N ALA A 188 -22.97 13.39 1.50
CA ALA A 188 -23.65 14.66 1.20
C ALA A 188 -23.12 15.84 2.03
N GLU A 189 -22.66 15.59 3.26
CA GLU A 189 -22.01 16.59 4.10
C GLU A 189 -20.61 16.95 3.53
N GLU A 190 -19.80 15.96 3.18
CA GLU A 190 -18.47 16.15 2.56
C GLU A 190 -18.56 16.89 1.21
N ASP A 191 -19.48 16.49 0.33
CA ASP A 191 -19.69 17.13 -0.98
C ASP A 191 -20.04 18.62 -0.82
N LYS A 192 -20.91 18.93 0.16
CA LYS A 192 -21.29 20.32 0.46
C LYS A 192 -20.11 21.14 0.98
N GLU A 193 -19.30 20.57 1.89
CA GLU A 193 -18.10 21.26 2.38
C GLU A 193 -17.09 21.53 1.25
N PHE A 194 -16.95 20.58 0.32
CA PHE A 194 -16.10 20.73 -0.84
C PHE A 194 -16.60 21.82 -1.80
N GLU A 195 -17.90 21.87 -2.09
CA GLU A 195 -18.51 22.95 -2.89
C GLU A 195 -18.30 24.34 -2.25
N GLU A 196 -18.47 24.45 -0.92
CA GLU A 196 -18.21 25.70 -0.18
C GLU A 196 -16.72 26.09 -0.22
N PHE A 197 -15.82 25.10 -0.15
CA PHE A 197 -14.39 25.31 -0.30
C PHE A 197 -14.03 25.80 -1.72
N GLU A 198 -14.53 25.16 -2.77
CA GLU A 198 -14.31 25.59 -4.15
C GLU A 198 -14.81 27.02 -4.39
N LYS A 199 -16.00 27.35 -3.86
CA LYS A 199 -16.56 28.68 -4.00
C LYS A 199 -15.67 29.74 -3.35
N ARG A 200 -15.17 29.47 -2.12
CA ARG A 200 -14.23 30.37 -1.44
C ARG A 200 -12.94 30.57 -2.23
N LEU A 201 -12.39 29.51 -2.82
CA LEU A 201 -11.20 29.61 -3.66
C LEU A 201 -11.45 30.52 -4.87
N LYS A 202 -12.57 30.32 -5.58
CA LYS A 202 -12.96 31.14 -6.74
C LYS A 202 -13.17 32.61 -6.35
N ASP A 203 -13.73 32.89 -5.19
CA ASP A 203 -13.96 34.26 -4.69
C ASP A 203 -12.67 34.97 -4.21
N THR A 204 -11.60 34.21 -3.91
CA THR A 204 -10.30 34.74 -3.46
C THR A 204 -9.21 34.73 -4.53
N ALA A 205 -9.47 34.11 -5.69
CA ALA A 205 -8.57 34.18 -6.83
C ALA A 205 -8.55 35.64 -7.34
N PRO A 206 -7.39 36.29 -7.42
CA PRO A 206 -7.30 37.59 -8.08
C PRO A 206 -7.86 37.49 -9.51
N ASP A 207 -8.62 38.50 -9.91
CA ASP A 207 -9.04 38.69 -11.30
C ASP A 207 -7.77 39.01 -12.10
N ASP A 208 -7.06 37.97 -12.52
CA ASP A 208 -5.88 38.05 -13.36
C ASP A 208 -6.32 38.41 -14.79
N GLY A 209 -6.89 39.61 -14.93
CA GLY A 209 -7.21 40.29 -16.18
C GLY A 209 -5.97 40.80 -16.91
N ASP A 210 -4.79 40.28 -16.61
CA ASP A 210 -3.58 40.54 -17.37
C ASP A 210 -3.41 39.44 -18.42
N GLU A 211 -3.85 39.73 -19.64
CA GLU A 211 -3.40 39.05 -20.84
C GLU A 211 -1.86 38.98 -20.80
N LEU A 212 -1.34 37.76 -20.60
CA LEU A 212 0.08 37.49 -20.74
C LEU A 212 0.54 38.00 -22.11
N PRO A 213 1.53 38.92 -22.17
CA PRO A 213 2.06 39.37 -23.45
C PRO A 213 2.84 38.21 -24.07
N PHE A 214 2.29 37.63 -25.12
CA PHE A 214 3.03 36.80 -26.07
C PHE A 214 4.00 37.66 -26.89
#